data_AF-A0A803TBM5-F1
#
_entry.id   AF-A0A803TBM5-F1
#
_cell.length_a   1.000
_cell.length_b   1.000
_cell.length_c   1.000
_cell.angle_alpha   90.00
_cell.angle_beta   90.00
_cell.angle_gamma   90.00
#
_symmetry.space_group_name_H-M   'P 1'
#
loop_
_entity.id
_entity.type
_entity.pdbx_description
1 polymer ?
#
loop_
_entity_poly.entity_id
_entity_poly.type
_entity_poly.pdbx_seq_one_letter_code
_entity_poly.pdbx_strand_id
1 'polypeptide(L)'
;MMGVEVQTPGGPKLAHACSIGLSWQQSALPFLFRGRGLFTSSFRAANHRPSLIPIGRFALSPPISFWARGGIGERCFSPRAGLRGGVPCDWLRVGAKARGAERRPVLPAMAGCRRLSGAGLREVLGEAQGVLFDCDGVLWAGERAVPGAPELLERLSRSGKAALFVSNNSRRSVAELERRFSRLGFRGVRGEQVFSSALCSALYLRQRLLGEGGAGDSASSSSASSPPLPGPGTVFALGGEGLRGELRDAGLRLAGQEAEEGGEALPVRAVLVGYDDQFTFAKLSQACAYLRDPHCLLVATDPDPWHPLSNGQRTPGTGSLTAAVETASGRKATVIGKPNTYMFECIVERFGVDPSRMLMVGDRLETDILFGKNCGLETVLTLTGVSHLEEAQAYMASDSPAAKDLVPHYYVDSIADLIPGLDE
;
A
#
# COMPACT_ATOMS: atom_id res chain seq x y z
N MET A 1 43.22 49.06 -40.57
CA MET A 1 44.46 48.57 -39.92
C MET A 1 44.05 47.44 -39.00
N MET A 2 44.21 46.20 -39.48
CA MET A 2 45.10 45.15 -38.93
C MET A 2 44.65 44.69 -37.53
N GLY A 3 44.06 43.51 -37.35
CA GLY A 3 44.64 42.16 -37.51
C GLY A 3 44.72 41.56 -36.08
N VAL A 4 44.68 40.27 -35.76
CA VAL A 4 44.84 38.99 -36.45
C VAL A 4 44.20 37.91 -35.54
N GLU A 5 43.72 36.85 -36.17
CA GLU A 5 43.19 35.59 -35.64
C GLU A 5 44.33 34.61 -35.30
N VAL A 6 44.30 33.89 -34.17
CA VAL A 6 45.03 32.59 -34.01
C VAL A 6 44.27 31.64 -33.07
N GLN A 7 44.19 30.39 -33.53
CA GLN A 7 43.51 29.21 -32.99
C GLN A 7 44.45 28.28 -32.17
N THR A 8 43.86 27.49 -31.26
CA THR A 8 44.23 26.10 -30.81
C THR A 8 45.38 25.90 -29.78
N PRO A 9 45.67 24.66 -29.27
CA PRO A 9 44.88 23.83 -28.33
C PRO A 9 45.75 23.15 -27.22
N GLY A 10 45.16 22.32 -26.34
CA GLY A 10 45.86 21.18 -25.69
C GLY A 10 46.03 21.21 -24.16
N GLY A 11 45.46 20.22 -23.47
CA GLY A 11 45.78 19.88 -22.05
C GLY A 11 47.10 19.09 -21.93
N PRO A 12 47.38 18.35 -20.83
CA PRO A 12 46.74 18.28 -19.52
C PRO A 12 47.69 18.68 -18.36
N LYS A 13 47.16 18.96 -17.17
CA LYS A 13 47.96 18.96 -15.93
C LYS A 13 47.26 18.14 -14.84
N LEU A 14 47.99 17.14 -14.36
CA LEU A 14 47.75 16.35 -13.16
C LEU A 14 47.54 17.24 -11.93
N ALA A 15 46.58 16.88 -11.08
CA ALA A 15 46.64 17.19 -9.65
C ALA A 15 45.76 16.22 -8.84
N HIS A 16 46.45 15.39 -8.04
CA HIS A 16 46.13 14.90 -6.71
C HIS A 16 44.75 14.28 -6.41
N ALA A 17 44.78 12.94 -6.34
CA ALA A 17 43.92 12.14 -5.49
C ALA A 17 44.15 12.50 -4.01
N CYS A 18 43.07 12.79 -3.29
CA CYS A 18 43.04 12.87 -1.83
C CYS A 18 42.32 11.63 -1.30
N SER A 19 43.09 10.65 -0.87
CA SER A 19 42.64 9.46 -0.15
C SER A 19 42.59 9.79 1.34
N ILE A 20 41.38 9.92 1.90
CA ILE A 20 41.16 9.91 3.35
C ILE A 20 40.61 8.54 3.71
N GLY A 21 41.51 7.67 4.17
CA GLY A 21 41.17 6.48 4.93
C GLY A 21 40.92 6.86 6.38
N LEU A 22 39.80 6.44 6.94
CA LEU A 22 39.61 6.39 8.39
C LEU A 22 39.20 4.98 8.76
N SER A 23 40.13 4.32 9.44
CA SER A 23 40.03 3.01 10.04
C SER A 23 39.06 3.03 11.22
N TRP A 24 38.18 2.03 11.26
CA TRP A 24 37.39 1.72 12.45
C TRP A 24 38.24 0.85 13.39
N GLN A 25 38.78 1.47 14.44
CA GLN A 25 39.38 0.73 15.56
C GLN A 25 38.29 0.34 16.56
N GLN A 26 38.11 -0.98 16.72
CA GLN A 26 37.44 -1.58 17.86
C GLN A 26 38.25 -1.32 19.13
N SER A 27 37.58 -0.94 20.22
CA SER A 27 38.12 -1.08 21.58
C SER A 27 36.97 -1.29 22.56
N ALA A 28 36.89 -2.52 23.06
CA ALA A 28 36.13 -2.90 24.23
C ALA A 28 36.99 -2.69 25.49
N LEU A 29 36.41 -2.16 26.58
CA LEU A 29 36.53 -2.66 27.97
C LEU A 29 35.87 -1.67 28.98
N PRO A 30 35.47 -2.16 30.17
CA PRO A 30 34.46 -1.56 31.04
C PRO A 30 35.04 -0.72 32.18
N PHE A 31 34.23 0.12 32.82
CA PHE A 31 34.56 0.69 34.12
C PHE A 31 33.42 0.54 35.14
N LEU A 32 33.72 -0.27 36.16
CA LEU A 32 33.10 -0.25 37.49
C LEU A 32 33.52 1.02 38.24
N PHE A 33 32.61 1.59 39.03
CA PHE A 33 32.98 2.28 40.26
C PHE A 33 31.99 1.98 41.39
N ARG A 34 32.53 1.43 42.47
CA ARG A 34 31.96 1.36 43.83
C ARG A 34 32.47 2.57 44.61
N GLY A 35 31.64 3.21 45.43
CA GLY A 35 32.10 4.21 46.41
C GLY A 35 30.96 4.78 47.26
N ARG A 36 31.05 4.59 48.57
CA ARG A 36 30.03 4.81 49.63
C ARG A 36 29.94 6.27 50.14
N GLY A 37 28.83 6.58 50.83
CA GLY A 37 28.73 7.59 51.90
C GLY A 37 27.34 8.27 51.97
N LEU A 38 26.35 7.71 52.68
CA LEU A 38 25.93 8.07 54.06
C LEU A 38 25.51 9.55 54.26
N PHE A 39 24.21 9.81 54.48
CA PHE A 39 23.68 10.66 55.57
C PHE A 39 22.15 10.49 55.75
N THR A 40 21.79 9.81 56.85
CA THR A 40 20.68 9.98 57.83
C THR A 40 19.23 10.40 57.46
N SER A 41 18.31 9.46 57.71
CA SER A 41 17.10 9.51 58.57
C SER A 41 16.08 10.66 58.44
N SER A 42 14.78 10.39 58.27
CA SER A 42 13.94 9.92 59.39
C SER A 42 12.67 9.17 58.99
N PHE A 43 12.32 8.25 59.87
CA PHE A 43 11.14 7.38 59.95
C PHE A 43 9.80 8.12 60.08
N ARG A 44 8.73 7.53 59.52
CA ARG A 44 7.52 7.21 60.30
C ARG A 44 6.85 5.94 59.77
N ALA A 45 6.67 4.99 60.67
CA ALA A 45 6.04 3.70 60.46
C ALA A 45 4.55 3.74 60.83
N ALA A 46 3.74 2.89 60.21
CA ALA A 46 2.53 2.32 60.81
C ALA A 46 2.31 0.90 60.25
N ASN A 47 2.07 -0.02 61.18
CA ASN A 47 2.07 -1.48 61.04
C ASN A 47 0.68 -2.05 60.70
N HIS A 48 0.69 -3.16 59.94
CA HIS A 48 -0.10 -4.42 60.02
C HIS A 48 -1.56 -4.42 60.56
N ARG A 49 -2.54 -5.13 59.99
CA ARG A 49 -2.63 -6.60 59.71
C ARG A 49 -3.77 -6.97 58.72
N PRO A 50 -3.75 -8.18 58.10
CA PRO A 50 -4.77 -8.71 57.19
C PRO A 50 -5.78 -9.66 57.88
N SER A 51 -6.97 -9.86 57.29
CA SER A 51 -7.94 -10.88 57.74
C SER A 51 -8.73 -11.51 56.59
N LEU A 52 -8.39 -12.78 56.38
CA LEU A 52 -9.10 -13.99 55.94
C LEU A 52 -10.58 -13.98 55.48
N ILE A 53 -10.75 -14.84 54.47
CA ILE A 53 -11.92 -15.46 53.82
C ILE A 53 -12.88 -16.17 54.80
N PRO A 54 -14.16 -16.34 54.42
CA PRO A 54 -14.80 -17.64 54.57
C PRO A 54 -15.40 -18.20 53.26
N ILE A 55 -15.24 -19.52 53.15
CA ILE A 55 -15.75 -20.45 52.15
C ILE A 55 -17.21 -20.78 52.47
N GLY A 56 -18.08 -20.92 51.44
CA GLY A 56 -19.46 -21.35 51.65
C GLY A 56 -20.26 -21.73 50.40
N ARG A 57 -20.06 -22.97 49.93
CA ARG A 57 -21.03 -23.94 49.33
C ARG A 57 -21.79 -23.64 48.02
N PHE A 58 -21.46 -24.49 47.03
CA PHE A 58 -22.32 -25.29 46.14
C PHE A 58 -23.85 -25.19 46.29
N ALA A 59 -24.54 -24.98 45.17
CA ALA A 59 -25.82 -25.61 44.86
C ALA A 59 -25.98 -25.84 43.34
N LEU A 60 -26.49 -27.03 43.00
CA LEU A 60 -26.72 -27.61 41.67
C LEU A 60 -28.01 -27.09 41.02
N SER A 61 -28.06 -27.18 39.68
CA SER A 61 -29.20 -26.91 38.78
C SER A 61 -30.50 -27.70 39.12
N PRO A 62 -31.64 -27.36 38.51
CA PRO A 62 -32.05 -28.07 37.28
C PRO A 62 -32.78 -27.20 36.21
N PRO A 63 -33.05 -27.77 35.01
CA PRO A 63 -33.53 -27.04 33.83
C PRO A 63 -35.05 -27.13 33.65
N ILE A 64 -35.65 -26.14 32.97
CA ILE A 64 -37.00 -26.28 32.39
C ILE A 64 -37.00 -25.65 30.98
N SER A 65 -37.26 -26.52 30.01
CA SER A 65 -37.68 -26.24 28.64
C SER A 65 -39.15 -25.80 28.62
N PHE A 66 -39.52 -24.82 27.77
CA PHE A 66 -40.85 -24.83 27.15
C PHE A 66 -40.86 -24.03 25.83
N TRP A 67 -41.31 -24.72 24.78
CA TRP A 67 -41.74 -24.14 23.51
C TRP A 67 -43.05 -23.37 23.71
N ALA A 68 -43.18 -22.16 23.15
CA ALA A 68 -44.49 -21.64 22.79
C ALA A 68 -44.39 -20.68 21.60
N ARG A 69 -45.20 -21.00 20.59
CA ARG A 69 -45.48 -20.22 19.38
C ARG A 69 -46.42 -19.06 19.71
N GLY A 70 -46.37 -18.02 18.88
CA GLY A 70 -47.36 -16.93 18.81
C GLY A 70 -46.61 -15.60 18.73
N GLY A 71 -46.57 -14.88 17.61
CA GLY A 71 -47.70 -14.58 16.74
C GLY A 71 -48.20 -13.18 17.06
N ILE A 72 -47.39 -12.16 16.77
CA ILE A 72 -47.73 -10.73 16.77
C ILE A 72 -46.70 -10.13 15.80
N GLY A 73 -46.97 -9.27 14.84
CA GLY A 73 -48.17 -8.57 14.40
C GLY A 73 -47.63 -7.61 13.35
N GLU A 74 -48.45 -7.31 12.34
CA GLU A 74 -48.14 -6.28 11.37
C GLU A 74 -47.79 -4.97 12.06
N ARG A 75 -46.62 -4.41 11.73
CA ARG A 75 -46.48 -2.98 11.45
C ARG A 75 -45.14 -2.70 10.79
N CYS A 76 -45.25 -2.13 9.59
CA CYS A 76 -44.18 -1.63 8.76
C CYS A 76 -43.21 -0.73 9.54
N PHE A 77 -41.93 -1.10 9.51
CA PHE A 77 -40.84 -0.14 9.57
C PHE A 77 -39.87 -0.53 8.46
N SER A 78 -39.73 0.34 7.47
CA SER A 78 -38.74 0.25 6.41
C SER A 78 -37.43 0.84 6.92
N PRO A 79 -36.32 0.09 6.84
CA PRO A 79 -35.01 0.69 6.63
C PRO A 79 -34.49 0.29 5.25
N ARG A 80 -34.40 1.31 4.40
CA ARG A 80 -33.32 1.60 3.44
C ARG A 80 -32.51 0.40 2.92
N ALA A 81 -32.73 0.13 1.63
CA ALA A 81 -31.79 -0.40 0.64
C ALA A 81 -30.40 -0.77 1.19
N GLY A 82 -30.30 -1.98 1.73
CA GLY A 82 -29.03 -2.68 1.79
C GLY A 82 -28.61 -3.02 0.36
N LEU A 83 -27.37 -2.70 0.03
CA LEU A 83 -26.67 -3.12 -1.19
C LEU A 83 -26.61 -4.66 -1.22
N ARG A 84 -27.73 -5.28 -1.60
CA ARG A 84 -27.80 -6.66 -2.09
C ARG A 84 -28.02 -6.56 -3.58
N GLY A 85 -26.92 -6.68 -4.29
CA GLY A 85 -26.86 -6.73 -5.73
C GLY A 85 -25.42 -7.03 -6.10
N GLY A 86 -25.03 -8.30 -6.00
CA GLY A 86 -23.93 -8.78 -6.81
C GLY A 86 -24.35 -8.58 -8.25
N VAL A 87 -24.00 -7.43 -8.82
CA VAL A 87 -24.13 -7.20 -10.25
C VAL A 87 -23.15 -8.18 -10.89
N PRO A 88 -23.59 -9.08 -11.78
CA PRO A 88 -22.65 -9.86 -12.57
C PRO A 88 -21.73 -8.86 -13.27
N CYS A 89 -20.41 -8.99 -13.09
CA CYS A 89 -19.43 -8.19 -13.83
C CYS A 89 -19.47 -8.62 -15.32
N ASP A 90 -20.52 -8.23 -16.03
CA ASP A 90 -20.78 -8.61 -17.44
C ASP A 90 -19.72 -8.08 -18.41
N TRP A 91 -18.86 -7.16 -17.96
CA TRP A 91 -17.72 -6.62 -18.70
C TRP A 91 -16.46 -7.51 -18.63
N LEU A 92 -16.40 -8.45 -17.68
CA LEU A 92 -15.32 -9.42 -17.55
C LEU A 92 -15.81 -10.83 -17.93
N ARG A 93 -16.64 -10.94 -18.98
CA ARG A 93 -16.97 -12.24 -19.61
C ARG A 93 -15.77 -12.78 -20.38
N VAL A 94 -14.71 -13.11 -19.65
CA VAL A 94 -13.66 -14.00 -20.14
C VAL A 94 -14.21 -15.41 -20.05
N GLY A 95 -14.33 -16.08 -21.19
CA GLY A 95 -14.92 -17.41 -21.29
C GLY A 95 -14.30 -18.38 -20.27
N ALA A 96 -15.12 -18.85 -19.33
CA ALA A 96 -14.75 -19.88 -18.38
C ALA A 96 -14.59 -21.24 -19.09
N LYS A 97 -13.47 -21.45 -19.79
CA LYS A 97 -12.99 -22.77 -20.22
C LYS A 97 -11.45 -22.77 -20.28
N ALA A 98 -10.83 -23.09 -19.15
CA ALA A 98 -9.55 -23.81 -19.11
C ALA A 98 -9.31 -24.34 -17.68
N ARG A 99 -9.97 -25.44 -17.30
CA ARG A 99 -9.45 -26.29 -16.22
C ARG A 99 -8.45 -27.24 -16.85
N GLY A 100 -7.18 -26.99 -16.61
CA GLY A 100 -6.05 -27.77 -17.13
C GLY A 100 -5.01 -26.90 -17.85
N ALA A 101 -4.46 -25.89 -17.17
CA ALA A 101 -3.21 -25.27 -17.61
C ALA A 101 -2.08 -25.95 -16.83
N GLU A 102 -1.32 -26.81 -17.51
CA GLU A 102 0.03 -27.16 -17.05
C GLU A 102 0.78 -25.85 -16.79
N ARG A 103 1.47 -25.74 -15.65
CA ARG A 103 2.41 -24.66 -15.40
C ARG A 103 3.48 -24.71 -16.50
N ARG A 104 3.31 -23.92 -17.55
CA ARG A 104 4.39 -23.68 -18.50
C ARG A 104 5.55 -23.07 -17.72
N PRO A 105 6.79 -23.54 -17.93
CA PRO A 105 7.93 -22.84 -17.38
C PRO A 105 7.86 -21.41 -17.93
N VAL A 106 7.89 -20.42 -17.04
CA VAL A 106 8.13 -19.03 -17.40
C VAL A 106 9.41 -19.07 -18.22
N LEU A 107 9.30 -18.88 -19.55
CA LEU A 107 10.46 -18.70 -20.39
C LEU A 107 11.28 -17.57 -19.73
N PRO A 108 12.61 -17.69 -19.60
CA PRO A 108 13.39 -16.60 -19.05
C PRO A 108 13.12 -15.39 -19.94
N ALA A 109 12.33 -14.44 -19.44
CA ALA A 109 12.02 -13.21 -20.15
C ALA A 109 13.37 -12.63 -20.56
N MET A 110 13.64 -12.58 -21.86
CA MET A 110 14.89 -12.02 -22.38
C MET A 110 15.05 -10.63 -21.76
N ALA A 111 16.07 -10.50 -20.91
CA ALA A 111 16.33 -9.31 -20.12
C ALA A 111 16.38 -8.08 -21.05
N GLY A 112 15.59 -7.06 -20.75
CA GLY A 112 15.86 -5.78 -21.38
C GLY A 112 14.84 -4.71 -21.11
N CYS A 113 15.33 -3.54 -20.73
CA CYS A 113 14.63 -2.26 -20.80
C CYS A 113 14.49 -1.86 -22.29
N ARG A 114 13.56 -2.52 -23.02
CA ARG A 114 13.37 -2.34 -24.47
C ARG A 114 12.23 -1.38 -24.76
N ARG A 115 12.36 -0.55 -25.79
CA ARG A 115 11.26 0.33 -26.21
C ARG A 115 10.11 -0.50 -26.78
N LEU A 116 8.91 -0.39 -26.23
CA LEU A 116 7.74 -1.12 -26.74
C LEU A 116 7.16 -0.39 -27.94
N SER A 117 7.26 -1.00 -29.12
CA SER A 117 6.76 -0.41 -30.37
C SER A 117 6.54 -1.46 -31.46
N GLY A 118 5.84 -1.09 -32.53
CA GLY A 118 5.69 -1.91 -33.73
C GLY A 118 5.06 -3.28 -33.47
N ALA A 119 5.69 -4.33 -34.01
CA ALA A 119 5.18 -5.71 -33.87
C ALA A 119 5.18 -6.21 -32.43
N GLY A 120 6.23 -5.90 -31.66
CA GLY A 120 6.33 -6.32 -30.26
C GLY A 120 5.25 -5.69 -29.37
N LEU A 121 4.86 -4.44 -29.65
CA LEU A 121 3.73 -3.81 -28.99
C LEU A 121 2.41 -4.58 -29.23
N ARG A 122 2.13 -4.93 -30.49
CA ARG A 122 0.91 -5.69 -30.85
C ARG A 122 0.90 -7.09 -30.24
N GLU A 123 2.03 -7.76 -30.18
CA GLU A 123 2.18 -9.09 -29.57
C GLU A 123 1.89 -9.02 -28.06
N VAL A 124 2.60 -8.15 -27.34
CA VAL A 124 2.46 -7.98 -25.88
C VAL A 124 1.03 -7.58 -25.50
N LEU A 125 0.46 -6.59 -26.20
CA LEU A 125 -0.93 -6.20 -25.94
C LEU A 125 -1.91 -7.29 -26.36
N GLY A 126 -1.67 -8.00 -27.46
CA GLY A 126 -2.51 -9.09 -27.95
C GLY A 126 -2.67 -10.22 -26.92
N GLU A 127 -1.59 -10.62 -26.28
CA GLU A 127 -1.57 -11.69 -25.27
C GLU A 127 -2.19 -11.27 -23.94
N ALA A 128 -2.07 -9.99 -23.58
CA ALA A 128 -2.58 -9.43 -22.33
C ALA A 128 -4.12 -9.46 -22.24
N GLN A 129 -4.62 -9.96 -21.10
CA GLN A 129 -6.03 -9.87 -20.69
C GLN A 129 -6.37 -8.50 -20.12
N GLY A 130 -5.40 -7.83 -19.52
CA GLY A 130 -5.61 -6.54 -18.89
C GLY A 130 -4.32 -5.85 -18.49
N VAL A 131 -4.48 -4.61 -18.06
CA VAL A 131 -3.39 -3.71 -17.70
C VAL A 131 -3.70 -3.09 -16.34
N LEU A 132 -2.74 -3.18 -15.44
CA LEU A 132 -2.66 -2.41 -14.20
C LEU A 132 -1.90 -1.13 -14.50
N PHE A 133 -2.50 0.01 -14.16
CA PHE A 133 -1.88 1.31 -14.27
C PHE A 133 -1.63 1.90 -12.88
N ASP A 134 -0.41 2.38 -12.64
CA ASP A 134 -0.27 3.48 -11.68
C ASP A 134 -1.03 4.73 -12.18
N CYS A 135 -1.27 5.68 -11.28
CA CYS A 135 -2.06 6.87 -11.55
C CYS A 135 -1.21 8.15 -11.66
N ASP A 136 -0.51 8.54 -10.58
CA ASP A 136 0.18 9.82 -10.48
C ASP A 136 1.56 9.71 -11.15
N GLY A 137 1.76 10.34 -12.31
CA GLY A 137 2.97 10.19 -13.15
C GLY A 137 2.73 9.33 -14.40
N VAL A 138 1.61 8.59 -14.44
CA VAL A 138 1.24 7.69 -15.55
C VAL A 138 0.01 8.21 -16.30
N LEU A 139 -1.11 8.36 -15.58
CA LEU A 139 -2.38 8.83 -16.15
C LEU A 139 -2.48 10.36 -16.11
N TRP A 140 -1.85 10.98 -15.12
CA TRP A 140 -1.87 12.43 -14.94
C TRP A 140 -0.63 12.93 -14.20
N ALA A 141 -0.34 14.22 -14.37
CA ALA A 141 0.60 14.98 -13.55
C ALA A 141 -0.14 16.15 -12.89
N GLY A 142 -0.32 16.09 -11.57
CA GLY A 142 -1.14 17.05 -10.84
C GLY A 142 -2.60 17.04 -11.30
N GLU A 143 -3.09 18.17 -11.83
CA GLU A 143 -4.47 18.32 -12.32
C GLU A 143 -4.58 18.26 -13.86
N ARG A 144 -3.57 17.68 -14.53
CA ARG A 144 -3.57 17.51 -16.00
C ARG A 144 -3.41 16.04 -16.35
N ALA A 145 -4.33 15.52 -17.15
CA ALA A 145 -4.18 14.20 -17.75
C ALA A 145 -2.96 14.18 -18.69
N VAL A 146 -2.26 13.05 -18.71
CA VAL A 146 -1.24 12.79 -19.74
C VAL A 146 -1.95 12.75 -21.10
N PRO A 147 -1.47 13.50 -22.12
CA PRO A 147 -2.08 13.49 -23.44
C PRO A 147 -2.23 12.06 -23.99
N GLY A 148 -3.42 11.73 -24.52
CA GLY A 148 -3.73 10.39 -25.02
C GLY A 148 -4.13 9.36 -23.95
N ALA A 149 -3.91 9.62 -22.66
CA ALA A 149 -4.28 8.66 -21.60
C ALA A 149 -5.78 8.32 -21.55
N PRO A 150 -6.72 9.29 -21.66
CA PRO A 150 -8.14 8.95 -21.74
C PRO A 150 -8.50 8.13 -22.97
N GLU A 151 -7.91 8.44 -24.13
CA GLU A 151 -8.12 7.67 -25.36
C GLU A 151 -7.63 6.23 -25.21
N LEU A 152 -6.45 6.02 -24.62
CA LEU A 152 -5.92 4.69 -24.36
C LEU A 152 -6.90 3.82 -23.56
N LEU A 153 -7.48 4.36 -22.49
CA LEU A 153 -8.43 3.59 -21.68
C LEU A 153 -9.71 3.26 -22.46
N GLU A 154 -10.20 4.17 -23.30
CA GLU A 154 -11.31 3.88 -24.20
C GLU A 154 -10.97 2.77 -25.20
N ARG A 155 -9.76 2.79 -25.78
CA ARG A 155 -9.28 1.76 -26.72
C ARG A 155 -9.17 0.40 -26.04
N LEU A 156 -8.56 0.33 -24.86
CA LEU A 156 -8.46 -0.90 -24.08
C LEU A 156 -9.84 -1.50 -23.80
N SER A 157 -10.80 -0.66 -23.41
CA SER A 157 -12.18 -1.10 -23.17
C SER A 157 -12.84 -1.64 -24.45
N ARG A 158 -12.66 -0.97 -25.61
CA ARG A 158 -13.19 -1.45 -26.90
C ARG A 158 -12.55 -2.77 -27.35
N SER A 159 -11.27 -2.97 -27.05
CA SER A 159 -10.54 -4.22 -27.34
C SER A 159 -10.80 -5.35 -26.32
N GLY A 160 -11.73 -5.16 -25.38
CA GLY A 160 -12.10 -6.16 -24.38
C GLY A 160 -11.02 -6.44 -23.33
N LYS A 161 -10.06 -5.51 -23.14
CA LYS A 161 -8.99 -5.63 -22.14
C LYS A 161 -9.37 -4.92 -20.85
N ALA A 162 -9.13 -5.57 -19.71
CA ALA A 162 -9.39 -4.96 -18.42
C ALA A 162 -8.38 -3.83 -18.14
N ALA A 163 -8.87 -2.71 -17.61
CA ALA A 163 -8.03 -1.65 -17.06
C ALA A 163 -8.28 -1.54 -15.55
N LEU A 164 -7.25 -1.75 -14.75
CA LEU A 164 -7.27 -1.64 -13.29
C LEU A 164 -6.26 -0.58 -12.85
N PHE A 165 -6.52 0.10 -11.75
CA PHE A 165 -5.76 1.25 -11.29
C PHE A 165 -5.20 0.97 -9.91
N VAL A 166 -3.88 1.06 -9.73
CA VAL A 166 -3.17 0.77 -8.49
C VAL A 166 -2.35 1.98 -8.04
N SER A 167 -2.69 2.60 -6.90
CA SER A 167 -2.04 3.83 -6.46
C SER A 167 -1.54 3.77 -5.02
N ASN A 168 -0.29 4.15 -4.79
CA ASN A 168 0.24 4.35 -3.43
C ASN A 168 -0.30 5.61 -2.73
N ASN A 169 -1.10 6.44 -3.42
CA ASN A 169 -1.65 7.66 -2.87
C ASN A 169 -2.78 7.39 -1.86
N SER A 170 -2.49 7.54 -0.56
CA SER A 170 -3.45 7.34 0.54
C SER A 170 -4.29 8.57 0.90
N ARG A 171 -4.21 9.67 0.12
CA ARG A 171 -4.89 10.93 0.46
C ARG A 171 -6.39 10.94 0.15
N ARG A 172 -6.82 10.11 -0.79
CA ARG A 172 -8.17 10.12 -1.36
C ARG A 172 -8.86 8.79 -1.17
N SER A 173 -10.14 8.86 -0.83
CA SER A 173 -11.05 7.71 -0.92
C SER A 173 -11.25 7.27 -2.38
N VAL A 174 -11.75 6.06 -2.59
CA VAL A 174 -12.13 5.53 -3.90
C VAL A 174 -13.14 6.45 -4.58
N ALA A 175 -14.15 6.93 -3.87
CA ALA A 175 -15.15 7.85 -4.40
C ALA A 175 -14.57 9.21 -4.82
N GLU A 176 -13.49 9.67 -4.17
CA GLU A 176 -12.76 10.88 -4.58
C GLU A 176 -11.87 10.61 -5.80
N LEU A 177 -11.27 9.43 -5.90
CA LEU A 177 -10.49 9.01 -7.06
C LEU A 177 -11.37 8.88 -8.30
N GLU A 178 -12.54 8.21 -8.22
CA GLU A 178 -13.52 8.14 -9.31
C GLU A 178 -13.91 9.53 -9.84
N ARG A 179 -14.18 10.48 -8.93
CA ARG A 179 -14.46 11.87 -9.29
C ARG A 179 -13.27 12.55 -9.97
N ARG A 180 -12.04 12.24 -9.54
CA ARG A 180 -10.82 12.75 -10.19
C ARG A 180 -10.66 12.19 -11.59
N PHE A 181 -10.85 10.88 -11.80
CA PHE A 181 -10.86 10.26 -13.13
C PHE A 181 -11.84 10.99 -14.05
N SER A 182 -13.10 11.14 -13.61
CA SER A 182 -14.14 11.81 -14.38
C SER A 182 -13.77 13.26 -14.72
N ARG A 183 -13.26 14.02 -13.74
CA ARG A 183 -12.83 15.42 -13.93
C ARG A 183 -11.69 15.56 -14.94
N LEU A 184 -10.77 14.60 -14.97
CA LEU A 184 -9.61 14.59 -15.88
C LEU A 184 -9.93 14.00 -17.26
N GLY A 185 -11.20 13.69 -17.53
CA GLY A 185 -11.67 13.25 -18.84
C GLY A 185 -11.65 11.73 -19.05
N PHE A 186 -11.32 10.94 -18.01
CA PHE A 186 -11.41 9.48 -18.08
C PHE A 186 -12.86 9.04 -17.89
N ARG A 187 -13.44 8.43 -18.92
CA ARG A 187 -14.84 8.00 -18.93
C ARG A 187 -14.95 6.52 -18.57
N GLY A 188 -16.03 6.17 -17.86
CA GLY A 188 -16.36 4.76 -17.59
C GLY A 188 -15.51 4.07 -16.52
N VAL A 189 -14.60 4.78 -15.85
CA VAL A 189 -13.86 4.24 -14.70
C VAL A 189 -14.79 4.11 -13.51
N ARG A 190 -14.90 2.91 -12.97
CA ARG A 190 -15.60 2.61 -11.70
C ARG A 190 -14.60 2.36 -10.60
N GLY A 191 -14.98 2.66 -9.37
CA GLY A 191 -14.17 2.52 -8.16
C GLY A 191 -13.86 1.06 -7.85
N GLU A 192 -14.63 0.15 -8.41
CA GLU A 192 -14.36 -1.29 -8.41
C GLU A 192 -13.03 -1.64 -9.08
N GLN A 193 -12.59 -0.80 -10.02
CA GLN A 193 -11.32 -0.93 -10.75
C GLN A 193 -10.17 -0.21 -10.04
N VAL A 194 -10.43 0.51 -8.94
CA VAL A 194 -9.45 1.40 -8.28
C VAL A 194 -9.00 0.79 -6.95
N PHE A 195 -7.70 0.56 -6.84
CA PHE A 195 -7.03 -0.01 -5.67
C PHE A 195 -6.00 0.99 -5.16
N SER A 196 -6.36 1.77 -4.16
CA SER A 196 -5.43 2.66 -3.47
C SER A 196 -4.78 1.95 -2.28
N SER A 197 -3.62 2.44 -1.84
CA SER A 197 -2.99 2.00 -0.60
C SER A 197 -3.88 2.23 0.63
N ALA A 198 -4.74 3.25 0.60
CA ALA A 198 -5.75 3.48 1.63
C ALA A 198 -6.80 2.35 1.67
N LEU A 199 -7.41 2.03 0.54
CA LEU A 199 -8.39 0.93 0.43
C LEU A 199 -7.77 -0.40 0.87
N CYS A 200 -6.61 -0.75 0.31
CA CYS A 200 -5.96 -2.02 0.61
C CYS A 200 -5.51 -2.09 2.08
N SER A 201 -5.07 -0.98 2.69
CA SER A 201 -4.76 -0.96 4.13
C SER A 201 -6.00 -1.14 5.00
N ALA A 202 -7.15 -0.60 4.58
CA ALA A 202 -8.41 -0.80 5.27
C ALA A 202 -8.88 -2.25 5.17
N LEU A 203 -8.78 -2.88 3.99
CA LEU A 203 -9.10 -4.30 3.79
C LEU A 203 -8.18 -5.21 4.62
N TYR A 204 -6.88 -4.91 4.62
CA TYR A 204 -5.90 -5.60 5.46
C TYR A 204 -6.30 -5.52 6.93
N LEU A 205 -6.47 -4.32 7.48
CA LEU A 205 -6.81 -4.13 8.88
C LEU A 205 -8.17 -4.76 9.24
N ARG A 206 -9.15 -4.72 8.34
CA ARG A 206 -10.43 -5.41 8.52
C ARG A 206 -10.23 -6.91 8.71
N GLN A 207 -9.44 -7.55 7.85
CA GLN A 207 -9.12 -8.97 7.97
C GLN A 207 -8.38 -9.28 9.29
N ARG A 208 -7.44 -8.42 9.69
CA ARG A 208 -6.63 -8.61 10.91
C ARG A 208 -7.41 -8.38 12.21
N LEU A 209 -8.36 -7.45 12.22
CA LEU A 209 -9.04 -7.00 13.44
C LEU A 209 -10.44 -7.59 13.60
N LEU A 210 -11.16 -7.86 12.50
CA LEU A 210 -12.54 -8.36 12.54
C LEU A 210 -12.66 -9.84 12.09
N GLY A 211 -11.62 -10.39 11.47
CA GLY A 211 -11.66 -11.74 10.87
C GLY A 211 -12.60 -11.84 9.67
N GLU A 212 -12.73 -13.04 9.10
CA GLU A 212 -13.62 -13.32 7.94
C GLU A 212 -15.12 -13.22 8.29
N GLY A 213 -15.49 -12.96 9.55
CA GLY A 213 -16.88 -12.97 10.04
C GLY A 213 -17.56 -11.60 10.17
N GLY A 214 -16.92 -10.51 9.75
CA GLY A 214 -17.44 -9.14 9.93
C GLY A 214 -18.55 -8.72 8.95
N ALA A 215 -18.77 -9.48 7.87
CA ALA A 215 -19.92 -9.37 6.99
C ALA A 215 -20.30 -10.79 6.56
N GLY A 216 -21.58 -11.14 6.68
CA GLY A 216 -22.05 -12.52 6.52
C GLY A 216 -21.59 -13.21 5.23
N ASP A 217 -21.10 -14.44 5.46
CA ASP A 217 -21.02 -15.61 4.59
C ASP A 217 -19.92 -15.73 3.51
N SER A 218 -19.28 -16.91 3.62
CA SER A 218 -18.43 -17.69 2.71
C SER A 218 -16.99 -17.23 2.41
N ALA A 219 -16.08 -17.74 3.26
CA ALA A 219 -14.92 -18.57 2.90
C ALA A 219 -14.35 -18.43 1.47
N SER A 220 -13.22 -17.73 1.37
CA SER A 220 -12.12 -18.16 0.51
C SER A 220 -10.80 -17.73 1.14
N SER A 221 -10.02 -18.74 1.51
CA SER A 221 -8.70 -18.63 2.12
C SER A 221 -7.78 -17.65 1.39
N SER A 222 -7.38 -16.57 2.06
CA SER A 222 -6.26 -15.72 1.66
C SER A 222 -5.11 -15.77 2.68
N SER A 223 -3.90 -15.68 2.15
CA SER A 223 -2.59 -16.00 2.73
C SER A 223 -2.10 -15.11 3.89
N ALA A 224 -3.00 -14.51 4.67
CA ALA A 224 -2.61 -13.82 5.90
C ALA A 224 -2.25 -14.86 6.97
N SER A 225 -0.96 -15.22 7.03
CA SER A 225 -0.37 -16.30 7.85
C SER A 225 -0.51 -16.16 9.38
N SER A 226 -1.24 -15.17 9.89
CA SER A 226 -1.50 -15.07 11.33
C SER A 226 -2.99 -14.93 11.65
N PRO A 227 -3.44 -15.49 12.77
CA PRO A 227 -4.84 -15.40 13.18
C PRO A 227 -5.26 -13.94 13.45
N PRO A 228 -6.57 -13.63 13.40
CA PRO A 228 -7.11 -12.34 13.82
C PRO A 228 -6.70 -12.02 15.27
N LEU A 229 -6.54 -10.73 15.58
CA LEU A 229 -6.28 -10.31 16.96
C LEU A 229 -7.52 -10.56 17.84
N PRO A 230 -7.34 -10.95 19.12
CA PRO A 230 -8.46 -11.18 20.02
C PRO A 230 -9.13 -9.88 20.46
N GLY A 231 -10.43 -9.78 20.20
CA GLY A 231 -11.34 -8.76 20.72
C GLY A 231 -11.42 -7.47 19.89
N PRO A 232 -12.49 -6.67 20.08
CA PRO A 232 -12.69 -5.42 19.35
C PRO A 232 -11.60 -4.40 19.68
N GLY A 233 -11.32 -3.50 18.72
CA GLY A 233 -10.30 -2.47 18.89
C GLY A 233 -10.39 -1.36 17.85
N THR A 234 -9.60 -0.33 18.06
CA THR A 234 -9.52 0.85 17.18
C THR A 234 -8.22 0.92 16.39
N VAL A 235 -8.25 1.69 15.32
CA VAL A 235 -7.09 2.07 14.51
C VAL A 235 -6.71 3.52 14.82
N PHE A 236 -5.46 3.76 15.22
CA PHE A 236 -4.88 5.10 15.27
C PHE A 236 -4.25 5.42 13.92
N ALA A 237 -4.93 6.26 13.13
CA ALA A 237 -4.51 6.62 11.78
C ALA A 237 -3.74 7.95 11.74
N LEU A 238 -2.50 7.89 11.31
CA LEU A 238 -1.70 9.04 10.89
C LEU A 238 -1.98 9.29 9.41
N GLY A 239 -2.98 10.12 9.13
CA GLY A 239 -3.40 10.46 7.77
C GLY A 239 -4.69 11.28 7.74
N GLY A 240 -4.97 11.85 6.58
CA GLY A 240 -6.12 12.72 6.34
C GLY A 240 -7.47 11.98 6.23
N GLU A 241 -8.53 12.75 5.94
CA GLU A 241 -9.91 12.23 5.90
C GLU A 241 -10.17 11.20 4.80
N GLY A 242 -9.46 11.24 3.66
CA GLY A 242 -9.61 10.20 2.63
C GLY A 242 -9.23 8.81 3.15
N LEU A 243 -8.08 8.70 3.85
CA LEU A 243 -7.66 7.46 4.50
C LEU A 243 -8.62 7.03 5.60
N ARG A 244 -9.06 7.98 6.43
CA ARG A 244 -10.00 7.73 7.53
C ARG A 244 -11.37 7.29 7.01
N GLY A 245 -11.80 7.82 5.87
CA GLY A 245 -13.01 7.41 5.15
C GLY A 245 -12.96 5.94 4.76
N GLU A 246 -11.87 5.51 4.10
CA GLU A 246 -11.69 4.10 3.71
C GLU A 246 -11.72 3.14 4.91
N LEU A 247 -11.09 3.52 6.02
CA LEU A 247 -11.15 2.72 7.25
C LEU A 247 -12.58 2.60 7.78
N ARG A 248 -13.34 3.70 7.80
CA ARG A 248 -14.75 3.70 8.23
C ARG A 248 -15.63 2.88 7.30
N ASP A 249 -15.44 2.99 5.99
CA ASP A 249 -16.19 2.24 4.98
C ASP A 249 -15.88 0.73 5.05
N ALA A 250 -14.69 0.36 5.52
CA ALA A 250 -14.34 -1.03 5.84
C ALA A 250 -14.89 -1.52 7.20
N GLY A 251 -15.63 -0.69 7.94
CA GLY A 251 -16.22 -1.02 9.24
C GLY A 251 -15.24 -0.93 10.43
N LEU A 252 -14.08 -0.29 10.25
CA LEU A 252 -13.09 -0.12 11.31
C LEU A 252 -13.42 1.10 12.17
N ARG A 253 -13.21 0.97 13.48
CA ARG A 253 -13.34 2.08 14.44
C ARG A 253 -12.02 2.85 14.54
N LEU A 254 -12.10 4.17 14.62
CA LEU A 254 -10.93 5.04 14.71
C LEU A 254 -10.73 5.56 16.13
N ALA A 255 -9.47 5.55 16.58
CA ALA A 255 -9.11 6.10 17.88
C ALA A 255 -9.40 7.61 17.92
N GLY A 256 -9.94 8.10 19.05
CA GLY A 256 -10.26 9.51 19.26
C GLY A 256 -11.65 9.96 18.80
N GLN A 257 -12.48 9.04 18.29
CA GLN A 257 -13.88 9.32 17.91
C GLN A 257 -14.92 8.75 18.89
N GLU A 258 -14.46 8.12 19.99
CA GLU A 258 -15.31 7.35 20.92
C GLU A 258 -15.96 8.18 22.03
N ALA A 259 -15.68 9.50 22.09
CA ALA A 259 -16.03 10.33 23.24
C ALA A 259 -17.49 10.83 23.27
N GLU A 260 -18.33 10.54 22.28
CA GLU A 260 -19.70 11.10 22.23
C GLU A 260 -20.81 10.17 22.75
N GLU A 261 -20.60 8.86 22.84
CA GLU A 261 -21.67 7.91 23.22
C GLU A 261 -21.28 6.95 24.33
N GLY A 262 -20.89 7.45 25.51
CA GLY A 262 -20.99 6.74 26.82
C GLY A 262 -20.40 5.32 26.96
N GLY A 263 -19.67 4.81 25.96
CA GLY A 263 -19.14 3.46 25.90
C GLY A 263 -17.71 3.38 26.41
N GLU A 264 -17.28 2.17 26.77
CA GLU A 264 -15.89 1.92 27.12
C GLU A 264 -14.96 2.24 25.93
N ALA A 265 -13.91 3.02 26.18
CA ALA A 265 -12.89 3.31 25.19
C ALA A 265 -12.21 2.01 24.75
N LEU A 266 -12.27 1.70 23.45
CA LEU A 266 -11.68 0.47 22.94
C LEU A 266 -10.16 0.62 22.86
N PRO A 267 -9.40 -0.47 23.09
CA PRO A 267 -7.95 -0.43 22.95
C PRO A 267 -7.56 -0.18 21.49
N VAL A 268 -6.50 0.60 21.28
CA VAL A 268 -5.87 0.72 19.96
C VAL A 268 -5.15 -0.58 19.64
N ARG A 269 -5.56 -1.23 18.53
CA ARG A 269 -4.99 -2.50 18.06
C ARG A 269 -4.10 -2.34 16.83
N ALA A 270 -4.14 -1.19 16.18
CA ALA A 270 -3.27 -0.89 15.06
C ALA A 270 -2.93 0.60 15.01
N VAL A 271 -1.69 0.90 14.66
CA VAL A 271 -1.24 2.20 14.17
C VAL A 271 -1.07 2.08 12.66
N LEU A 272 -1.78 2.92 11.91
CA LEU A 272 -1.66 3.02 10.46
C LEU A 272 -0.96 4.33 10.09
N VAL A 273 0.16 4.23 9.37
CA VAL A 273 0.91 5.37 8.83
C VAL A 273 0.54 5.55 7.35
N GLY A 274 -0.11 6.65 7.02
CA GLY A 274 -0.33 7.09 5.65
C GLY A 274 0.26 8.47 5.40
N TYR A 275 -0.14 9.08 4.28
CA TYR A 275 0.21 10.48 4.02
C TYR A 275 -0.52 11.39 5.02
N ASP A 276 0.23 12.06 5.88
CA ASP A 276 -0.27 12.98 6.91
C ASP A 276 0.43 14.35 6.76
N ASP A 277 -0.24 15.30 6.10
CA ASP A 277 0.24 16.68 6.01
C ASP A 277 0.08 17.46 7.33
N GLN A 278 -0.54 16.85 8.33
CA GLN A 278 -0.65 17.34 9.71
C GLN A 278 0.18 16.46 10.67
N PHE A 279 1.24 15.81 10.19
CA PHE A 279 2.13 15.01 11.04
C PHE A 279 2.83 15.91 12.06
N THR A 280 2.79 15.51 13.33
CA THR A 280 3.41 16.27 14.43
C THR A 280 4.14 15.34 15.39
N PHE A 281 5.07 15.92 16.17
CA PHE A 281 5.75 15.20 17.24
C PHE A 281 4.78 14.63 18.30
N ALA A 282 3.66 15.31 18.55
CA ALA A 282 2.62 14.83 19.47
C ALA A 282 1.95 13.56 18.93
N LYS A 283 1.57 13.54 17.64
CA LYS A 283 1.01 12.34 16.99
C LYS A 283 2.02 11.18 16.98
N LEU A 284 3.30 11.46 16.70
CA LEU A 284 4.38 10.47 16.77
C LEU A 284 4.52 9.89 18.18
N SER A 285 4.53 10.73 19.21
CA SER A 285 4.61 10.29 20.60
C SER A 285 3.43 9.40 20.98
N GLN A 286 2.23 9.75 20.53
CA GLN A 286 1.02 8.96 20.74
C GLN A 286 1.06 7.60 20.00
N ALA A 287 1.52 7.58 18.74
CA ALA A 287 1.76 6.34 18.01
C ALA A 287 2.73 5.42 18.77
N CYS A 288 3.86 5.95 19.24
CA CYS A 288 4.83 5.20 20.04
C CYS A 288 4.23 4.65 21.34
N ALA A 289 3.35 5.41 21.99
CA ALA A 289 2.66 4.96 23.20
C ALA A 289 1.77 3.73 22.93
N TYR A 290 1.03 3.72 21.83
CA TYR A 290 0.23 2.54 21.44
C TYR A 290 1.10 1.35 21.03
N LEU A 291 2.21 1.60 20.34
CA LEU A 291 3.14 0.56 19.86
C LEU A 291 3.98 -0.09 20.97
N ARG A 292 3.87 0.38 22.21
CA ARG A 292 4.40 -0.31 23.40
C ARG A 292 3.74 -1.66 23.62
N ASP A 293 2.48 -1.83 23.23
CA ASP A 293 1.83 -3.13 23.20
C ASP A 293 2.41 -3.94 22.01
N PRO A 294 3.08 -5.09 22.25
CA PRO A 294 3.61 -5.92 21.18
C PRO A 294 2.51 -6.48 20.25
N HIS A 295 1.26 -6.54 20.71
CA HIS A 295 0.11 -6.97 19.92
C HIS A 295 -0.54 -5.85 19.11
N CYS A 296 -0.15 -4.59 19.33
CA CYS A 296 -0.55 -3.49 18.46
C CYS A 296 0.22 -3.58 17.14
N LEU A 297 -0.52 -3.61 16.02
CA LEU A 297 0.04 -3.68 14.68
C LEU A 297 0.64 -2.32 14.29
N LEU A 298 1.76 -2.36 13.56
CA LEU A 298 2.29 -1.20 12.85
C LEU A 298 2.15 -1.46 11.36
N VAL A 299 1.33 -0.66 10.68
CA VAL A 299 1.04 -0.78 9.25
C VAL A 299 1.38 0.54 8.58
N ALA A 300 1.91 0.49 7.36
CA ALA A 300 2.16 1.65 6.53
C ALA A 300 1.48 1.49 5.17
N THR A 301 0.87 2.55 4.66
CA THR A 301 0.16 2.50 3.37
C THR A 301 1.12 2.23 2.23
N ASP A 302 2.31 2.85 2.25
CA ASP A 302 3.30 2.77 1.18
C ASP A 302 4.70 3.18 1.68
N PRO A 303 5.78 2.76 1.01
CA PRO A 303 7.15 3.08 1.40
C PRO A 303 7.70 4.32 0.70
N ASP A 304 6.90 5.07 -0.07
CA ASP A 304 7.40 6.15 -0.91
C ASP A 304 8.06 7.25 -0.07
N PRO A 305 9.35 7.58 -0.33
CA PRO A 305 10.08 8.52 0.52
C PRO A 305 9.66 9.98 0.29
N TRP A 306 9.25 10.32 -0.93
CA TRP A 306 8.86 11.67 -1.36
C TRP A 306 8.07 11.60 -2.67
N HIS A 307 7.35 12.69 -2.98
CA HIS A 307 6.64 12.87 -4.25
C HIS A 307 6.98 14.23 -4.88
N PRO A 308 7.04 14.32 -6.22
CA PRO A 308 7.22 15.59 -6.92
C PRO A 308 5.95 16.45 -6.88
N LEU A 309 6.12 17.77 -6.82
CA LEU A 309 5.06 18.76 -6.96
C LEU A 309 5.19 19.49 -8.31
N SER A 310 4.08 20.03 -8.82
CA SER A 310 4.03 20.69 -10.13
C SER A 310 4.92 21.94 -10.25
N ASN A 311 5.37 22.50 -9.13
CA ASN A 311 6.28 23.64 -9.06
C ASN A 311 7.77 23.22 -8.97
N GLY A 312 8.07 21.93 -9.19
CA GLY A 312 9.43 21.38 -9.12
C GLY A 312 9.92 21.07 -7.69
N GLN A 313 9.15 21.40 -6.66
CA GLN A 313 9.48 21.03 -5.28
C GLN A 313 9.13 19.57 -4.98
N ARG A 314 9.54 19.08 -3.82
CA ARG A 314 9.19 17.75 -3.31
C ARG A 314 8.37 17.88 -2.03
N THR A 315 7.37 17.03 -1.86
CA THR A 315 6.72 16.79 -0.57
C THR A 315 7.27 15.51 0.05
N PRO A 316 7.48 15.44 1.37
CA PRO A 316 7.71 14.17 2.06
C PRO A 316 6.58 13.17 1.74
N GLY A 317 6.94 11.90 1.57
CA GLY A 317 6.00 10.79 1.35
C GLY A 317 5.81 9.96 2.61
N THR A 318 4.90 8.97 2.58
CA THR A 318 4.56 8.11 3.72
C THR A 318 5.78 7.38 4.28
N GLY A 319 6.73 6.98 3.43
CA GLY A 319 7.96 6.30 3.83
C GLY A 319 8.80 7.13 4.82
N SER A 320 8.82 8.46 4.65
CA SER A 320 9.54 9.35 5.58
C SER A 320 8.90 9.40 6.98
N LEU A 321 7.56 9.41 7.04
CA LEU A 321 6.80 9.40 8.30
C LEU A 321 6.92 8.02 8.97
N THR A 322 6.84 6.97 8.17
CA THR A 322 7.02 5.58 8.61
C THR A 322 8.41 5.41 9.23
N ALA A 323 9.47 5.92 8.60
CA ALA A 323 10.82 5.86 9.16
C ALA A 323 10.91 6.54 10.55
N ALA A 324 10.22 7.67 10.77
CA ALA A 324 10.17 8.31 12.07
C ALA A 324 9.46 7.44 13.12
N VAL A 325 8.32 6.85 12.77
CA VAL A 325 7.55 5.96 13.65
C VAL A 325 8.33 4.68 13.97
N GLU A 326 8.94 4.03 12.97
CA GLU A 326 9.75 2.83 13.14
C GLU A 326 10.96 3.09 14.04
N THR A 327 11.68 4.19 13.80
CA THR A 327 12.86 4.55 14.60
C THR A 327 12.48 4.81 16.05
N ALA A 328 11.42 5.57 16.29
CA ALA A 328 11.01 5.94 17.65
C ALA A 328 10.35 4.78 18.42
N SER A 329 9.64 3.87 17.74
CA SER A 329 9.00 2.72 18.38
C SER A 329 9.87 1.47 18.48
N GLY A 330 10.95 1.37 17.69
CA GLY A 330 11.75 0.15 17.55
C GLY A 330 11.02 -1.00 16.86
N ARG A 331 9.88 -0.71 16.20
CA ARG A 331 9.04 -1.68 15.48
C ARG A 331 9.25 -1.51 13.98
N LYS A 332 9.03 -2.58 13.21
CA LYS A 332 8.96 -2.55 11.75
C LYS A 332 7.52 -2.58 11.27
N ALA A 333 7.21 -1.71 10.31
CA ALA A 333 5.89 -1.59 9.73
C ALA A 333 5.66 -2.68 8.68
N THR A 334 4.45 -3.22 8.65
CA THR A 334 3.97 -3.97 7.48
C THR A 334 3.53 -2.96 6.42
N VAL A 335 4.27 -2.88 5.31
CA VAL A 335 3.94 -2.03 4.17
C VAL A 335 2.91 -2.74 3.29
N ILE A 336 1.81 -2.06 2.98
CA ILE A 336 0.69 -2.63 2.21
C ILE A 336 0.79 -2.33 0.73
N GLY A 337 1.19 -1.11 0.39
CA GLY A 337 1.26 -0.66 -0.99
C GLY A 337 2.46 -1.20 -1.77
N LYS A 338 2.54 -0.81 -3.04
CA LYS A 338 3.63 -1.19 -3.94
C LYS A 338 4.97 -0.83 -3.29
N PRO A 339 5.98 -1.71 -3.29
CA PRO A 339 6.10 -2.93 -4.10
C PRO A 339 5.58 -4.23 -3.45
N ASN A 340 4.85 -4.15 -2.34
CA ASN A 340 4.22 -5.32 -1.72
C ASN A 340 3.10 -5.91 -2.62
N THR A 341 2.93 -7.23 -2.60
CA THR A 341 1.95 -7.96 -3.44
C THR A 341 0.51 -7.83 -2.96
N TYR A 342 0.25 -7.32 -1.75
CA TYR A 342 -1.09 -7.33 -1.15
C TYR A 342 -2.15 -6.62 -2.02
N MET A 343 -1.80 -5.49 -2.67
CA MET A 343 -2.73 -4.85 -3.62
C MET A 343 -3.14 -5.78 -4.76
N PHE A 344 -2.19 -6.59 -5.26
CA PHE A 344 -2.46 -7.54 -6.32
C PHE A 344 -3.25 -8.76 -5.81
N GLU A 345 -3.02 -9.19 -4.57
CA GLU A 345 -3.84 -10.21 -3.92
C GLU A 345 -5.31 -9.77 -3.84
N CYS A 346 -5.58 -8.51 -3.46
CA CYS A 346 -6.94 -7.94 -3.50
C CYS A 346 -7.54 -7.92 -4.91
N ILE A 347 -6.72 -7.66 -5.93
CA ILE A 347 -7.15 -7.69 -7.34
C ILE A 347 -7.50 -9.11 -7.78
N VAL A 348 -6.66 -10.09 -7.48
CA VAL A 348 -6.87 -11.49 -7.83
C VAL A 348 -8.11 -12.05 -7.13
N GLU A 349 -8.31 -11.73 -5.84
CA GLU A 349 -9.52 -12.13 -5.10
C GLU A 349 -10.80 -11.57 -5.74
N ARG A 350 -10.75 -10.33 -6.25
CA ARG A 350 -11.92 -9.66 -6.83
C ARG A 350 -12.20 -10.04 -8.28
N PHE A 351 -11.14 -10.25 -9.09
CA PHE A 351 -11.26 -10.36 -10.55
C PHE A 351 -10.82 -11.70 -11.13
N GLY A 352 -10.14 -12.55 -10.36
CA GLY A 352 -9.65 -13.85 -10.84
C GLY A 352 -8.71 -13.76 -12.04
N VAL A 353 -7.82 -12.76 -12.05
CA VAL A 353 -6.88 -12.51 -13.16
C VAL A 353 -5.70 -13.49 -13.15
N ASP A 354 -5.20 -13.83 -14.35
CA ASP A 354 -3.96 -14.60 -14.52
C ASP A 354 -2.75 -13.64 -14.57
N PRO A 355 -1.82 -13.68 -13.60
CA PRO A 355 -0.69 -12.76 -13.55
C PRO A 355 0.17 -12.77 -14.82
N SER A 356 0.32 -13.95 -15.45
CA SER A 356 1.11 -14.12 -16.67
C SER A 356 0.50 -13.42 -17.90
N ARG A 357 -0.75 -12.96 -17.80
CA ARG A 357 -1.48 -12.25 -18.87
C ARG A 357 -1.84 -10.82 -18.48
N MET A 358 -1.18 -10.27 -17.47
CA MET A 358 -1.41 -8.91 -16.99
C MET A 358 -0.13 -8.07 -17.16
N LEU A 359 -0.32 -6.82 -17.61
CA LEU A 359 0.76 -5.84 -17.68
C LEU A 359 0.70 -4.91 -16.47
N MET A 360 1.85 -4.54 -15.91
CA MET A 360 1.98 -3.43 -14.94
C MET A 360 2.65 -2.24 -15.62
N VAL A 361 1.94 -1.12 -15.71
CA VAL A 361 2.42 0.14 -16.27
C VAL A 361 2.61 1.15 -15.15
N GLY A 362 3.84 1.65 -14.99
CA GLY A 362 4.22 2.55 -13.90
C GLY A 362 5.32 3.51 -14.30
N ASP A 363 5.54 4.56 -13.51
CA ASP A 363 6.58 5.56 -13.73
C ASP A 363 7.76 5.45 -12.75
N ARG A 364 7.66 4.56 -11.74
CA ARG A 364 8.68 4.44 -10.70
C ARG A 364 9.23 3.02 -10.57
N LEU A 365 10.54 2.87 -10.77
CA LEU A 365 11.24 1.58 -10.79
C LEU A 365 11.11 0.80 -9.48
N GLU A 366 11.35 1.47 -8.34
CA GLU A 366 11.42 0.83 -7.01
C GLU A 366 10.05 0.46 -6.44
N THR A 367 8.97 0.95 -7.05
CA THR A 367 7.60 0.68 -6.59
C THR A 367 6.83 -0.09 -7.65
N ASP A 368 6.60 0.48 -8.83
CA ASP A 368 5.74 -0.12 -9.85
C ASP A 368 6.38 -1.30 -10.57
N ILE A 369 7.63 -1.14 -11.00
CA ILE A 369 8.33 -2.19 -11.74
C ILE A 369 8.66 -3.35 -10.81
N LEU A 370 9.16 -3.05 -9.61
CA LEU A 370 9.37 -4.06 -8.58
C LEU A 370 8.05 -4.74 -8.15
N PHE A 371 6.94 -3.99 -8.03
CA PHE A 371 5.62 -4.56 -7.77
C PHE A 371 5.21 -5.55 -8.86
N GLY A 372 5.32 -5.15 -10.13
CA GLY A 372 4.98 -6.02 -11.25
C GLY A 372 5.83 -7.29 -11.26
N LYS A 373 7.15 -7.18 -11.01
CA LYS A 373 8.05 -8.34 -10.89
C LYS A 373 7.66 -9.26 -9.73
N ASN A 374 7.41 -8.71 -8.55
CA ASN A 374 6.97 -9.47 -7.36
C ASN A 374 5.64 -10.20 -7.60
N CYS A 375 4.77 -9.64 -8.45
CA CYS A 375 3.48 -10.22 -8.81
C CYS A 375 3.55 -11.17 -10.03
N GLY A 376 4.72 -11.31 -10.68
CA GLY A 376 4.88 -12.12 -11.88
C GLY A 376 4.25 -11.52 -13.15
N LEU A 377 4.12 -10.19 -13.19
CA LEU A 377 3.55 -9.43 -14.31
C LEU A 377 4.64 -9.03 -15.30
N GLU A 378 4.26 -8.85 -16.56
CA GLU A 378 5.08 -8.08 -17.49
C GLU A 378 5.03 -6.60 -17.12
N THR A 379 6.15 -5.88 -17.30
CA THR A 379 6.32 -4.53 -16.73
C THR A 379 6.73 -3.53 -17.79
N VAL A 380 6.03 -2.39 -17.81
CA VAL A 380 6.26 -1.29 -18.75
C VAL A 380 6.50 -0.02 -17.95
N LEU A 381 7.69 0.56 -18.11
CA LEU A 381 8.01 1.89 -17.57
C LEU A 381 7.49 2.98 -18.52
N THR A 382 6.74 3.95 -18.03
CA THR A 382 6.46 5.20 -18.76
C THR A 382 7.38 6.31 -18.28
N LEU A 383 7.90 7.13 -19.19
CA LEU A 383 8.86 8.20 -18.89
C LEU A 383 8.21 9.55 -18.55
N THR A 384 6.92 9.52 -18.20
CA THR A 384 6.12 10.72 -17.86
C THR A 384 6.19 11.15 -16.39
N GLY A 385 6.87 10.37 -15.54
CA GLY A 385 6.87 10.55 -14.09
C GLY A 385 8.25 10.57 -13.44
N VAL A 386 8.45 9.77 -12.39
CA VAL A 386 9.58 9.88 -11.45
C VAL A 386 10.88 9.32 -11.99
N SER A 387 10.89 8.07 -12.47
CA SER A 387 12.13 7.41 -12.90
C SER A 387 12.50 7.77 -14.34
N HIS A 388 13.79 7.89 -14.58
CA HIS A 388 14.35 8.13 -15.91
C HIS A 388 14.87 6.85 -16.56
N LEU A 389 14.98 6.87 -17.89
CA LEU A 389 15.47 5.72 -18.67
C LEU A 389 16.91 5.36 -18.28
N GLU A 390 17.74 6.35 -17.98
CA GLU A 390 19.13 6.19 -17.57
C GLU A 390 19.24 5.39 -16.26
N GLU A 391 18.30 5.57 -15.33
CA GLU A 391 18.26 4.80 -14.08
C GLU A 391 17.95 3.33 -14.34
N ALA A 392 16.96 3.04 -15.19
CA ALA A 392 16.64 1.68 -15.61
C ALA A 392 17.81 1.00 -16.33
N GLN A 393 18.53 1.74 -17.18
CA GLN A 393 19.74 1.27 -17.86
C GLN A 393 20.88 1.03 -16.88
N ALA A 394 21.05 1.88 -15.86
CA ALA A 394 22.05 1.70 -14.81
C ALA A 394 21.78 0.43 -13.99
N TYR A 395 20.52 0.19 -13.60
CA TYR A 395 20.14 -1.07 -12.96
C TYR A 395 20.37 -2.29 -13.87
N MET A 396 20.08 -2.15 -15.16
CA MET A 396 20.33 -3.20 -16.14
C MET A 396 21.83 -3.50 -16.32
N ALA A 397 22.70 -2.50 -16.20
CA ALA A 397 24.14 -2.67 -16.25
C ALA A 397 24.76 -3.18 -14.93
N SER A 398 24.04 -3.08 -13.80
CA SER A 398 24.52 -3.51 -12.49
C SER A 398 24.57 -5.03 -12.36
N ASP A 399 25.59 -5.57 -11.68
CA ASP A 399 25.68 -7.00 -11.35
C ASP A 399 24.82 -7.41 -10.13
N SER A 400 24.20 -6.44 -9.44
CA SER A 400 23.37 -6.71 -8.27
C SER A 400 22.06 -7.40 -8.66
N PRO A 401 21.72 -8.57 -8.10
CA PRO A 401 20.42 -9.22 -8.34
C PRO A 401 19.24 -8.31 -8.00
N ALA A 402 19.32 -7.59 -6.87
CA ALA A 402 18.28 -6.66 -6.46
C ALA A 402 18.11 -5.49 -7.45
N ALA A 403 19.17 -5.08 -8.15
CA ALA A 403 19.05 -4.10 -9.22
C ALA A 403 18.37 -4.70 -10.45
N LYS A 404 18.59 -5.97 -10.77
CA LYS A 404 17.91 -6.64 -11.89
C LYS A 404 16.39 -6.71 -11.71
N ASP A 405 15.92 -6.83 -10.47
CA ASP A 405 14.48 -6.80 -10.15
C ASP A 405 13.83 -5.43 -10.39
N LEU A 406 14.64 -4.36 -10.51
CA LEU A 406 14.17 -3.01 -10.83
C LEU A 406 14.14 -2.74 -12.34
N VAL A 407 14.62 -3.67 -13.18
CA VAL A 407 14.67 -3.48 -14.63
C VAL A 407 13.32 -3.81 -15.26
N PRO A 408 12.68 -2.87 -15.97
CA PRO A 408 11.41 -3.13 -16.62
C PRO A 408 11.61 -4.02 -17.85
N HIS A 409 10.58 -4.79 -18.21
CA HIS A 409 10.59 -5.57 -19.46
C HIS A 409 10.50 -4.67 -20.68
N TYR A 410 9.83 -3.53 -20.54
CA TYR A 410 9.67 -2.56 -21.60
C TYR A 410 9.63 -1.11 -21.08
N TYR A 411 9.81 -0.15 -21.97
CA TYR A 411 9.49 1.25 -21.70
C TYR A 411 8.78 1.93 -22.89
N VAL A 412 8.07 3.00 -22.58
CA VAL A 412 7.43 3.93 -23.52
C VAL A 412 7.68 5.37 -23.08
N ASP A 413 7.66 6.32 -24.01
CA ASP A 413 7.85 7.74 -23.63
C ASP A 413 6.59 8.25 -22.92
N SER A 414 5.43 7.81 -23.40
CA SER A 414 4.14 7.99 -22.77
C SER A 414 3.27 6.76 -22.98
N ILE A 415 2.31 6.53 -22.09
CA ILE A 415 1.30 5.47 -22.28
C ILE A 415 0.47 5.66 -23.57
N ALA A 416 0.42 6.86 -24.13
CA ALA A 416 -0.18 7.08 -25.45
C ALA A 416 0.48 6.24 -26.58
N ASP A 417 1.76 5.89 -26.41
CA ASP A 417 2.50 5.04 -27.36
C ASP A 417 1.96 3.59 -27.40
N LEU A 418 1.09 3.21 -26.46
CA LEU A 418 0.40 1.92 -26.45
C LEU A 418 -0.81 1.89 -27.40
N ILE A 419 -1.37 3.04 -27.78
CA ILE A 419 -2.57 3.14 -28.61
C ILE A 419 -2.42 2.42 -29.96
N PRO A 420 -1.32 2.60 -30.73
CA PRO A 420 -1.16 1.93 -32.02
C PRO A 420 -1.10 0.41 -31.96
N GLY A 421 -0.91 -0.17 -30.76
CA GLY A 421 -0.95 -1.61 -30.55
C GLY A 421 -2.35 -2.19 -30.36
N LEU A 422 -3.36 -1.33 -30.23
CA LEU A 422 -4.77 -1.69 -30.07
C LEU A 422 -5.59 -1.42 -31.35
N ASP A 423 -5.00 -0.73 -32.32
CA ASP A 423 -5.58 -0.50 -33.63
C ASP A 423 -5.45 -1.77 -34.50
N GLU A 424 -6.52 -2.12 -35.22
CA GLU A 424 -6.59 -3.29 -36.12
C GLU A 424 -5.66 -3.18 -37.34
#